data_AF-A0A8T0F4W3-F1
#
_entry.id   AF-A0A8T0F4W3-F1
#
_cell.length_a   1.000
_cell.length_b   1.000
_cell.length_c   1.000
_cell.angle_alpha   90.00
_cell.angle_beta   90.00
_cell.angle_gamma   90.00
#
_symmetry.space_group_name_H-M   'P 1'
#
loop_
_entity.id
_entity.type
_entity.pdbx_description
1 polymer ?
#
loop_
_entity_poly.entity_id
_entity_poly.type
_entity_poly.pdbx_seq_one_letter_code
_entity_poly.pdbx_strand_id
1 'polypeptide(L)'
;MAKHSFVWSSERLKKQGISMDRFKKRLPQLDWEIKTGLVNPVIAPFKVAILGEPTVGKKTLAYRFERISDDDVIEAVPPRRTEVYNVSHVVNTPGGKRPLSVNIRIDIYDIRDTAFVHYLLFNCEVYFGCALVFCCENKGHWRWIRAFFEDAQRQQRRNDIRNFPPFLIVGTKSDLREGQPPNPLFFTEEEGQQFAREYDTEFFYCSAKFNTNVLPILNRILELAIWRNTIGEFEVLSAFF
;
A
#
# COMPACT_ATOMS: atom_id res chain seq x y z
N MET A 1 1.46 -4.91 -23.85
CA MET A 1 1.22 -5.14 -22.41
C MET A 1 2.24 -4.36 -21.61
N ALA A 2 1.86 -3.22 -21.04
CA ALA A 2 2.75 -2.35 -20.30
C ALA A 2 2.89 -2.86 -18.85
N LYS A 3 4.09 -3.29 -18.48
CA LYS A 3 4.47 -3.46 -17.07
C LYS A 3 4.56 -2.07 -16.46
N HIS A 4 3.57 -1.65 -15.70
CA HIS A 4 3.70 -0.50 -14.82
C HIS A 4 4.43 -0.92 -13.55
N SER A 5 5.72 -1.23 -13.68
CA SER A 5 6.66 -1.13 -12.57
C SER A 5 7.08 0.32 -12.47
N PHE A 6 7.11 0.90 -11.28
CA PHE A 6 7.82 2.16 -11.06
C PHE A 6 9.29 1.91 -11.39
N VAL A 7 9.73 2.38 -12.56
CA VAL A 7 11.10 2.18 -13.02
C VAL A 7 11.95 3.17 -12.25
N TRP A 8 12.77 2.68 -11.31
CA TRP A 8 13.99 3.39 -10.94
C TRP A 8 14.75 3.61 -12.25
N SER A 9 14.63 4.82 -12.83
CA SER A 9 15.21 5.05 -14.15
C SER A 9 16.71 4.77 -14.08
N SER A 10 17.24 4.11 -15.11
CA SER A 10 18.67 3.86 -15.22
C SER A 10 19.48 5.14 -15.04
N GLU A 11 18.91 6.29 -15.42
CA GLU A 11 19.45 7.63 -15.18
C GLU A 11 19.48 8.04 -13.70
N ARG A 12 18.43 7.78 -12.91
CA ARG A 12 18.42 8.11 -11.46
C ARG A 12 19.42 7.30 -10.67
N LEU A 13 19.60 6.03 -11.03
CA LEU A 13 20.57 5.14 -10.39
C LEU A 13 22.00 5.43 -10.86
N LYS A 14 22.18 5.77 -12.15
CA LYS A 14 23.45 6.29 -12.68
C LYS A 14 23.87 7.57 -11.98
N LYS A 15 22.94 8.50 -11.71
CA LYS A 15 23.20 9.72 -10.92
C LYS A 15 23.72 9.42 -9.50
N GLN A 16 23.46 8.23 -8.98
CA GLN A 16 23.94 7.76 -7.67
C GLN A 16 25.07 6.71 -7.77
N GLY A 17 25.59 6.44 -8.98
CA GLY A 17 26.69 5.49 -9.19
C GLY A 17 26.30 4.01 -9.04
N ILE A 18 25.02 3.67 -9.07
CA ILE A 18 24.51 2.30 -8.84
C ILE A 18 24.03 1.71 -10.17
N SER A 19 24.52 0.53 -10.55
CA SER A 19 23.99 -0.20 -11.72
C SER A 19 22.81 -1.08 -11.32
N MET A 20 21.81 -1.14 -12.20
CA MET A 20 20.57 -1.89 -11.97
C MET A 20 20.82 -3.41 -11.83
N ASP A 21 21.78 -3.95 -12.56
CA ASP A 21 22.16 -5.37 -12.44
C ASP A 21 22.83 -5.68 -11.09
N ARG A 22 23.56 -4.71 -10.52
CA ARG A 22 24.18 -4.85 -9.19
C ARG A 22 23.15 -4.76 -8.07
N PHE A 23 22.13 -3.92 -8.25
CA PHE A 23 21.01 -3.80 -7.32
C PHE A 23 20.20 -5.10 -7.25
N LYS A 24 19.84 -5.67 -8.40
CA LYS A 24 19.06 -6.92 -8.48
C LYS A 24 19.81 -8.14 -7.94
N LYS A 25 21.12 -8.25 -8.19
CA LYS A 25 21.94 -9.39 -7.71
C LYS A 25 22.11 -9.46 -6.19
N ARG A 26 21.95 -8.33 -5.46
CA ARG A 26 22.16 -8.27 -4.01
C ARG A 26 20.94 -8.55 -3.15
N LEU A 27 19.73 -8.47 -3.71
CA LEU A 27 18.48 -8.67 -2.96
C LEU A 27 18.41 -10.04 -2.25
N PRO A 28 18.79 -11.19 -2.88
CA PRO A 28 18.72 -12.49 -2.21
C PRO A 28 19.80 -12.69 -1.12
N GLN A 29 20.92 -11.96 -1.19
CA GLN A 29 22.06 -12.13 -0.27
C GLN A 29 21.83 -11.41 1.07
N LEU A 30 21.06 -10.32 1.08
CA LEU A 30 20.83 -9.51 2.29
C LEU A 30 20.02 -10.22 3.37
N ASP A 31 19.02 -10.99 2.97
CA ASP A 31 18.18 -11.75 3.90
C ASP A 31 19.02 -12.70 4.76
N TRP A 32 20.05 -13.29 4.16
CA TRP A 32 21.02 -14.13 4.85
C TRP A 32 21.98 -13.31 5.73
N GLU A 33 22.53 -12.19 5.24
CA GLU A 33 23.44 -11.32 6.02
C GLU A 33 22.77 -10.74 7.28
N ILE A 34 21.47 -10.44 7.21
CA ILE A 34 20.68 -9.96 8.36
C ILE A 34 20.35 -11.11 9.30
N LYS A 35 19.91 -12.27 8.78
CA LYS A 35 19.65 -13.47 9.60
C LYS A 35 20.89 -13.98 10.33
N THR A 36 22.08 -13.72 9.78
CA THR A 36 23.36 -14.08 10.39
C THR A 36 23.98 -12.98 11.26
N GLY A 37 23.33 -11.80 11.37
CA GLY A 37 23.81 -10.69 12.18
C GLY A 37 25.05 -9.97 11.63
N LEU A 38 25.41 -10.22 10.37
CA LEU A 38 26.55 -9.57 9.70
C LEU A 38 26.26 -8.10 9.36
N VAL A 39 24.98 -7.75 9.21
CA VAL A 39 24.54 -6.38 8.92
C VAL A 39 23.33 -6.02 9.80
N ASN A 40 23.42 -4.90 10.49
CA ASN A 40 22.31 -4.34 11.28
C ASN A 40 21.51 -3.33 10.45
N PRO A 41 20.26 -3.64 10.05
CA PRO A 41 19.43 -2.70 9.31
C PRO A 41 18.93 -1.56 10.20
N VAL A 42 18.70 -0.39 9.60
CA VAL A 42 17.91 0.67 10.24
C VAL A 42 16.45 0.23 10.24
N ILE A 43 15.75 0.33 11.37
CA ILE A 43 14.35 -0.08 11.48
C ILE A 43 13.45 1.13 11.23
N ALA A 44 12.63 1.06 10.19
CA ALA A 44 11.62 2.05 9.86
C ALA A 44 10.22 1.50 10.13
N PRO A 45 9.57 1.86 11.25
CA PRO A 45 8.19 1.49 11.48
C PRO A 45 7.27 2.25 10.50
N PHE A 46 6.32 1.53 9.91
CA PHE A 46 5.31 2.10 9.04
C PHE A 46 3.95 1.51 9.38
N LYS A 47 2.89 2.30 9.26
CA LYS A 47 1.54 1.86 9.62
C LYS A 47 0.60 2.07 8.45
N VAL A 48 -0.25 1.09 8.18
CA VAL A 48 -1.20 1.07 7.07
C VAL A 48 -2.58 0.81 7.62
N ALA A 49 -3.53 1.68 7.29
CA ALA A 49 -4.95 1.42 7.52
C ALA A 49 -5.53 0.73 6.30
N ILE A 50 -6.28 -0.35 6.51
CA ILE A 50 -7.14 -0.92 5.48
C ILE A 50 -8.59 -0.59 5.79
N LEU A 51 -9.19 0.22 4.93
CA LEU A 51 -10.50 0.83 5.09
C LEU A 51 -11.48 0.28 4.07
N GLY A 52 -12.72 -0.01 4.49
CA GLY A 52 -13.81 -0.36 3.58
C GLY A 52 -14.95 -1.06 4.29
N GLU A 53 -16.02 -1.33 3.55
CA GLU A 53 -17.20 -2.02 4.06
C GLU A 53 -16.90 -3.47 4.49
N PRO A 54 -17.73 -4.08 5.33
CA PRO A 54 -17.63 -5.50 5.64
C PRO A 54 -17.61 -6.35 4.38
N THR A 55 -16.96 -7.52 4.45
CA THR A 55 -16.89 -8.52 3.36
C THR A 55 -16.09 -8.13 2.12
N VAL A 56 -15.45 -6.95 2.09
CA VAL A 56 -14.68 -6.50 0.91
C VAL A 56 -13.31 -7.18 0.73
N GLY A 57 -12.99 -8.20 1.52
CA GLY A 57 -11.73 -8.95 1.36
C GLY A 57 -10.50 -8.32 2.02
N LYS A 58 -10.66 -7.30 2.88
CA LYS A 58 -9.56 -6.64 3.61
C LYS A 58 -8.66 -7.63 4.37
N LYS A 59 -9.27 -8.48 5.20
CA LYS A 59 -8.57 -9.51 6.00
C LYS A 59 -7.79 -10.47 5.12
N THR A 60 -8.39 -10.89 4.01
CA THR A 60 -7.71 -11.77 3.05
C THR A 60 -6.51 -11.07 2.43
N LEU A 61 -6.63 -9.81 2.00
CA LEU A 61 -5.49 -9.10 1.41
C LEU A 61 -4.36 -8.87 2.43
N ALA A 62 -4.68 -8.43 3.65
CA ALA A 62 -3.67 -8.25 4.70
C ALA A 62 -2.94 -9.55 5.06
N TYR A 63 -3.69 -10.65 5.17
CA TYR A 63 -3.14 -11.98 5.38
C TYR A 63 -2.23 -12.42 4.24
N ARG A 64 -2.53 -12.00 3.00
CA ARG A 64 -1.64 -12.23 1.85
C ARG A 64 -0.36 -11.43 1.97
N PHE A 65 -0.41 -10.16 2.33
CA PHE A 65 0.81 -9.35 2.49
C PHE A 65 1.79 -9.95 3.49
N GLU A 66 1.30 -10.52 4.60
CA GLU A 66 2.14 -11.19 5.60
C GLU A 66 2.82 -12.47 5.07
N ARG A 67 2.21 -13.13 4.07
CA ARG A 67 2.61 -14.46 3.61
C ARG A 67 3.06 -14.52 2.16
N ILE A 68 3.18 -13.37 1.48
CA ILE A 68 3.51 -13.35 0.07
C ILE A 68 4.98 -13.76 -0.10
N SER A 69 5.20 -15.04 -0.39
CA SER A 69 6.40 -15.51 -1.06
C SER A 69 6.17 -15.36 -2.58
N ASP A 70 7.25 -15.18 -3.35
CA ASP A 70 7.16 -15.01 -4.80
C ASP A 70 6.54 -16.22 -5.52
N ASP A 71 6.35 -17.37 -4.85
CA ASP A 71 6.04 -18.65 -5.51
C ASP A 71 4.79 -19.42 -5.02
N ASP A 72 4.06 -19.01 -3.97
CA ASP A 72 2.96 -19.84 -3.42
C ASP A 72 1.54 -19.25 -3.59
N VAL A 73 0.69 -19.99 -4.30
CA VAL A 73 -0.78 -19.83 -4.22
C VAL A 73 -1.27 -20.40 -2.90
N ILE A 74 -1.22 -19.59 -1.83
CA ILE A 74 -1.67 -20.06 -0.51
C ILE A 74 -3.21 -19.99 -0.44
N GLU A 75 -4.01 -20.97 -0.84
CA GLU A 75 -5.49 -20.93 -0.66
C GLU A 75 -5.98 -20.89 0.82
N ALA A 76 -5.14 -20.45 1.76
CA ALA A 76 -5.49 -20.35 3.17
C ALA A 76 -6.42 -19.16 3.43
N VAL A 77 -7.53 -19.46 4.11
CA VAL A 77 -8.46 -18.47 4.65
C VAL A 77 -7.85 -17.83 5.89
N PRO A 78 -7.86 -16.49 6.02
CA PRO A 78 -7.33 -15.82 7.20
C PRO A 78 -8.09 -16.23 8.48
N PRO A 79 -7.42 -16.25 9.66
CA PRO A 79 -8.11 -16.44 10.93
C PRO A 79 -9.20 -15.38 11.13
N ARG A 80 -10.39 -15.79 11.60
CA ARG A 80 -11.58 -14.90 11.68
C ARG A 80 -11.38 -13.64 12.53
N ARG A 81 -10.50 -13.69 13.54
CA ARG A 81 -10.32 -12.64 14.57
C ARG A 81 -9.08 -11.76 14.38
N THR A 82 -8.32 -11.92 13.31
CA THR A 82 -7.12 -11.09 13.11
C THR A 82 -7.52 -9.72 12.56
N GLU A 83 -7.18 -8.66 13.30
CA GLU A 83 -7.41 -7.26 12.92
C GLU A 83 -6.10 -6.50 12.67
N VAL A 84 -4.97 -7.09 13.08
CA VAL A 84 -3.63 -6.53 12.92
C VAL A 84 -2.72 -7.56 12.27
N TYR A 85 -1.98 -7.13 11.25
CA TYR A 85 -0.96 -7.94 10.57
C TYR A 85 0.38 -7.20 10.59
N ASN A 86 1.49 -7.93 10.56
CA ASN A 86 2.82 -7.35 10.49
C ASN A 86 3.55 -7.90 9.27
N VAL A 87 4.14 -7.00 8.49
CA VAL A 87 4.94 -7.33 7.32
C VAL A 87 6.30 -6.66 7.49
N SER A 88 7.37 -7.44 7.43
CA SER A 88 8.73 -6.92 7.51
C SER A 88 9.42 -7.15 6.18
N HIS A 89 9.93 -6.08 5.58
CA HIS A 89 10.72 -6.14 4.36
C HIS A 89 12.02 -5.39 4.54
N VAL A 90 13.10 -5.99 4.05
CA VAL A 90 14.41 -5.34 4.00
C VAL A 90 14.62 -4.80 2.60
N VAL A 91 14.99 -3.52 2.53
CA VAL A 91 15.29 -2.83 1.28
C VAL A 91 16.66 -2.15 1.35
N ASN A 92 17.35 -2.14 0.22
CA ASN A 92 18.56 -1.35 0.07
C ASN A 92 18.16 0.09 -0.23
N THR A 93 18.48 1.01 0.67
CA THR A 93 18.32 2.45 0.39
C THR A 93 19.40 2.90 -0.59
N PRO A 94 19.04 3.54 -1.71
CA PRO A 94 20.02 4.09 -2.64
C PRO A 94 20.92 5.11 -1.92
N GLY A 95 22.24 4.87 -1.93
CA GLY A 95 23.22 5.72 -1.23
C GLY A 95 23.39 5.48 0.28
N GLY A 96 22.58 4.61 0.89
CA GLY A 96 22.71 4.27 2.31
C GLY A 96 23.84 3.28 2.59
N LYS A 97 24.61 3.52 3.66
CA LYS A 97 25.65 2.59 4.13
C LYS A 97 25.07 1.31 4.77
N ARG A 98 23.79 1.32 5.14
CA ARG A 98 23.09 0.21 5.81
C ARG A 98 21.74 -0.05 5.13
N PRO A 99 21.25 -1.30 5.14
CA PRO A 99 19.90 -1.61 4.70
C PRO A 99 18.85 -1.01 5.62
N LEU A 100 17.66 -0.80 5.07
CA LEU A 100 16.47 -0.35 5.79
C LEU A 100 15.53 -1.53 5.94
N SER A 101 15.18 -1.90 7.17
CA SER A 101 14.11 -2.84 7.49
C SER A 101 12.84 -2.04 7.72
N VAL A 102 11.92 -2.10 6.76
CA VAL A 102 10.60 -1.50 6.86
C VAL A 102 9.68 -2.50 7.56
N ASN A 103 9.19 -2.11 8.73
CA ASN A 103 8.24 -2.90 9.51
C ASN A 103 6.85 -2.27 9.38
N ILE A 104 6.03 -2.86 8.51
CA ILE A 104 4.66 -2.43 8.24
C ILE A 104 3.73 -3.12 9.23
N ARG A 105 3.05 -2.32 10.06
CA ARG A 105 1.86 -2.75 10.79
C ARG A 105 0.61 -2.40 10.00
N ILE A 106 -0.26 -3.37 9.79
CA ILE A 106 -1.49 -3.23 9.02
C ILE A 106 -2.66 -3.36 9.97
N ASP A 107 -3.42 -2.29 10.15
CA ASP A 107 -4.63 -2.26 10.97
C ASP A 107 -5.86 -2.28 10.05
N ILE A 108 -6.83 -3.17 10.32
CA ILE A 108 -8.03 -3.35 9.49
C ILE A 108 -9.24 -2.73 10.17
N TYR A 109 -9.97 -1.89 9.42
CA TYR A 109 -11.17 -1.22 9.90
C TYR A 109 -12.38 -1.58 9.03
N ASP A 110 -13.36 -2.24 9.64
CA ASP A 110 -14.68 -2.43 9.06
C ASP A 110 -15.50 -1.16 9.24
N ILE A 111 -15.60 -0.36 8.19
CA ILE A 111 -16.33 0.90 8.24
C ILE A 111 -17.72 0.70 7.65
N ARG A 112 -18.75 1.03 8.44
CA ARG A 112 -20.16 1.04 7.99
C ARG A 112 -20.71 2.44 7.79
N ASP A 113 -20.03 3.45 8.36
CA ASP A 113 -20.43 4.85 8.33
C ASP A 113 -19.20 5.72 8.12
N THR A 114 -19.28 6.66 7.17
CA THR A 114 -18.24 7.66 6.91
C THR A 114 -17.94 8.54 8.13
N ALA A 115 -18.85 8.70 9.08
CA ALA A 115 -18.59 9.44 10.32
C ALA A 115 -17.48 8.80 11.19
N PHE A 116 -17.36 7.48 11.19
CA PHE A 116 -16.29 6.77 11.93
C PHE A 116 -14.91 7.00 11.30
N VAL A 117 -14.88 7.29 10.01
CA VAL A 117 -13.66 7.65 9.27
C VAL A 117 -13.10 8.96 9.81
N HIS A 118 -13.94 9.92 10.19
CA HIS A 118 -13.49 11.18 10.78
C HIS A 118 -12.66 10.90 12.02
N TYR A 119 -13.18 10.09 12.94
CA TYR A 119 -12.45 9.74 14.15
C TYR A 119 -11.10 9.07 13.85
N LEU A 120 -11.05 8.19 12.86
CA LEU A 120 -9.80 7.57 12.42
C LEU A 120 -8.84 8.61 11.85
N LEU A 121 -9.31 9.47 10.93
CA LEU A 121 -8.55 10.48 10.19
C LEU A 121 -8.02 11.63 11.07
N PHE A 122 -8.76 12.05 12.10
CA PHE A 122 -8.38 13.14 12.99
C PHE A 122 -7.40 12.71 14.09
N ASN A 123 -7.47 11.46 14.55
CA ASN A 123 -6.49 10.91 15.50
C ASN A 123 -5.22 10.36 14.80
N CYS A 124 -5.06 10.65 13.50
CA CYS A 124 -4.02 10.11 12.63
C CYS A 124 -2.61 10.66 12.83
N GLU A 125 -2.40 11.73 13.62
CA GLU A 125 -1.07 12.33 13.79
C GLU A 125 0.01 11.32 14.19
N VAL A 126 -0.39 10.17 14.76
CA VAL A 126 0.50 9.14 15.29
C VAL A 126 0.47 7.83 14.47
N TYR A 127 -0.42 7.66 13.47
CA TYR A 127 -0.81 6.31 13.05
C TYR A 127 -0.84 5.93 11.56
N PHE A 128 -0.69 6.82 10.57
CA PHE A 128 -0.78 6.33 9.16
C PHE A 128 0.29 6.87 8.23
N GLY A 129 1.00 5.92 7.62
CA GLY A 129 1.88 6.10 6.49
C GLY A 129 1.16 6.00 5.15
N CYS A 130 0.07 5.23 5.07
CA CYS A 130 -0.78 5.02 3.89
C CYS A 130 -2.16 4.50 4.32
N ALA A 131 -3.21 4.77 3.56
CA ALA A 131 -4.52 4.15 3.73
C ALA A 131 -4.98 3.44 2.43
N LEU A 132 -5.37 2.17 2.54
CA LEU A 132 -5.95 1.40 1.45
C LEU A 132 -7.48 1.48 1.52
N VAL A 133 -8.13 2.00 0.49
CA VAL A 133 -9.58 2.13 0.42
C VAL A 133 -10.15 1.10 -0.54
N PHE A 134 -10.99 0.20 -0.02
CA PHE A 134 -11.44 -0.98 -0.78
C PHE A 134 -12.77 -0.74 -1.48
N CYS A 135 -12.80 -1.07 -2.77
CA CYS A 135 -14.02 -1.24 -3.56
C CYS A 135 -14.25 -2.74 -3.77
N CYS A 136 -15.48 -3.21 -3.55
CA CYS A 136 -15.90 -4.44 -4.23
C CYS A 136 -16.74 -4.10 -5.43
N GLU A 137 -17.00 -5.16 -6.17
CA GLU A 137 -17.61 -5.19 -7.48
C GLU A 137 -18.90 -4.40 -7.60
N ASN A 138 -19.65 -4.09 -6.53
CA ASN A 138 -20.91 -3.36 -6.65
C ASN A 138 -20.74 -1.83 -6.63
N LYS A 139 -21.39 -1.13 -7.57
CA LYS A 139 -21.59 0.33 -7.59
C LYS A 139 -22.12 0.94 -6.28
N GLY A 140 -22.68 0.15 -5.36
CA GLY A 140 -22.98 0.58 -3.99
C GLY A 140 -21.74 0.99 -3.20
N HIS A 141 -20.69 0.17 -3.21
CA HIS A 141 -19.44 0.45 -2.50
C HIS A 141 -18.73 1.68 -3.10
N TRP A 142 -18.95 1.91 -4.38
CA TRP A 142 -18.45 3.10 -5.06
C TRP A 142 -18.97 4.41 -4.50
N ARG A 143 -20.28 4.49 -4.24
CA ARG A 143 -20.89 5.67 -3.63
C ARG A 143 -20.28 5.93 -2.26
N TRP A 144 -19.98 4.87 -1.52
CA TRP A 144 -19.30 4.98 -0.23
C TRP A 144 -17.88 5.52 -0.36
N ILE A 145 -17.07 5.00 -1.29
CA ILE A 145 -15.69 5.50 -1.52
C ILE A 145 -15.70 6.95 -1.97
N ARG A 146 -16.62 7.33 -2.86
CA ARG A 146 -16.79 8.72 -3.29
C ARG A 146 -17.13 9.62 -2.09
N ALA A 147 -18.11 9.24 -1.29
CA ALA A 147 -18.47 9.99 -0.08
C ALA A 147 -17.29 10.11 0.90
N PHE A 148 -16.50 9.04 1.06
CA PHE A 148 -15.28 9.03 1.86
C PHE A 148 -14.28 10.10 1.39
N PHE A 149 -13.94 10.12 0.09
CA PHE A 149 -12.94 11.05 -0.41
C PHE A 149 -13.43 12.49 -0.45
N GLU A 150 -14.70 12.72 -0.83
CA GLU A 150 -15.30 14.05 -0.79
C GLU A 150 -15.27 14.64 0.62
N ASP A 151 -15.58 13.81 1.61
CA ASP A 151 -15.54 14.21 3.00
C ASP A 151 -14.10 14.45 3.48
N ALA A 152 -13.17 13.55 3.20
CA ALA A 152 -11.75 13.72 3.52
C ALA A 152 -11.19 15.06 2.98
N GLN A 153 -11.49 15.40 1.72
CA GLN A 153 -11.11 16.68 1.12
C GLN A 153 -11.79 17.88 1.80
N ARG A 154 -13.07 17.77 2.17
CA ARG A 154 -13.76 18.83 2.94
C ARG A 154 -13.08 19.05 4.28
N GLN A 155 -12.65 17.99 4.96
CA GLN A 155 -11.95 18.11 6.25
C GLN A 155 -10.55 18.68 6.11
N GLN A 156 -9.80 18.28 5.07
CA GLN A 156 -8.49 18.86 4.77
C GLN A 156 -8.59 20.38 4.61
N ARG A 157 -9.60 20.86 3.89
CA ARG A 157 -9.86 22.30 3.70
C ARG A 157 -10.31 23.02 4.98
N ARG A 158 -11.09 22.35 5.83
CA ARG A 158 -11.66 22.97 7.04
C ARG A 158 -10.66 23.12 8.19
N ASN A 159 -9.75 22.16 8.35
CA ASN A 159 -8.93 22.05 9.55
C ASN A 159 -7.44 22.38 9.33
N ASP A 160 -7.07 22.92 8.17
CA ASP A 160 -5.67 23.14 7.73
C ASP A 160 -4.76 21.91 7.99
N ILE A 161 -5.31 20.71 7.81
CA ILE A 161 -4.54 19.47 8.00
C ILE A 161 -3.61 19.35 6.79
N ARG A 162 -2.35 19.74 6.99
CA ARG A 162 -1.35 19.81 5.92
C ARG A 162 -0.96 18.44 5.36
N ASN A 163 -1.09 17.39 6.16
CA ASN A 163 -0.54 16.07 5.85
C ASN A 163 -1.60 14.97 5.96
N PHE A 164 -2.49 14.89 4.97
CA PHE A 164 -3.27 13.67 4.77
C PHE A 164 -2.33 12.52 4.35
N PRO A 165 -2.53 11.29 4.86
CA PRO A 165 -1.74 10.16 4.38
C PRO A 165 -2.06 9.90 2.90
N PRO A 166 -1.08 9.39 2.13
CA PRO A 166 -1.36 8.92 0.77
C PRO A 166 -2.41 7.82 0.82
N PHE A 167 -3.40 7.91 -0.07
CA PHE A 167 -4.40 6.88 -0.29
C PHE A 167 -4.00 5.98 -1.45
N LEU A 168 -4.42 4.72 -1.40
CA LEU A 168 -4.45 3.83 -2.56
C LEU A 168 -5.85 3.21 -2.64
N ILE A 169 -6.43 3.17 -3.83
CA ILE A 169 -7.72 2.54 -4.04
C ILE A 169 -7.49 1.12 -4.54
N VAL A 170 -8.14 0.16 -3.89
CA VAL A 170 -7.99 -1.26 -4.24
C VAL A 170 -9.36 -1.84 -4.60
N GLY A 171 -9.55 -2.16 -5.87
CA GLY A 171 -10.65 -2.99 -6.34
C GLY A 171 -10.31 -4.47 -6.13
N THR A 172 -11.13 -5.18 -5.37
CA THR A 172 -10.88 -6.58 -5.00
C THR A 172 -11.84 -7.55 -5.68
N LYS A 173 -11.50 -8.85 -5.59
CA LYS A 173 -12.28 -9.98 -6.09
C LYS A 173 -12.40 -10.01 -7.62
N SER A 174 -11.35 -9.57 -8.32
CA SER A 174 -11.32 -9.56 -9.79
C SER A 174 -11.63 -10.92 -10.42
N ASP A 175 -11.38 -12.00 -9.68
CA ASP A 175 -11.64 -13.38 -10.08
C ASP A 175 -13.12 -13.74 -10.19
N LEU A 176 -14.02 -13.04 -9.50
CA LEU A 176 -15.45 -13.33 -9.59
C LEU A 176 -16.04 -12.92 -10.94
N ARG A 177 -15.30 -12.17 -11.77
CA ARG A 177 -15.72 -11.74 -13.12
C ARG A 177 -15.22 -12.63 -14.23
N GLU A 178 -14.22 -13.45 -13.95
CA GLU A 178 -13.61 -14.28 -14.96
C GLU A 178 -14.65 -15.30 -15.48
N GLY A 179 -14.91 -15.27 -16.79
CA GLY A 179 -15.92 -16.13 -17.43
C GLY A 179 -17.38 -15.68 -17.24
N GLN A 180 -17.66 -14.53 -16.61
CA GLN A 180 -19.02 -13.98 -16.52
C GLN A 180 -19.30 -12.98 -17.66
N PRO A 181 -20.56 -12.88 -18.14
CA PRO A 181 -20.95 -11.83 -19.06
C PRO A 181 -20.80 -10.44 -18.41
N PRO A 182 -20.55 -9.37 -19.19
CA PRO A 182 -20.45 -8.02 -18.67
C PRO A 182 -21.70 -7.65 -17.86
N ASN A 183 -21.52 -7.36 -16.57
CA ASN A 183 -22.61 -6.95 -15.68
C ASN A 183 -22.48 -5.45 -15.39
N PRO A 184 -23.47 -4.61 -15.74
CA PRO A 184 -23.41 -3.16 -15.55
C PRO A 184 -23.46 -2.73 -14.07
N LEU A 185 -23.76 -3.65 -13.14
CA LEU A 185 -23.62 -3.41 -11.71
C LEU A 185 -22.17 -3.50 -11.25
N PHE A 186 -21.32 -4.13 -12.06
CA PHE A 186 -19.90 -4.26 -11.80
C PHE A 186 -19.11 -3.06 -12.30
N PHE A 187 -18.10 -2.71 -11.51
CA PHE A 187 -17.26 -1.55 -11.73
C PHE A 187 -15.99 -1.90 -12.49
N THR A 188 -15.74 -1.37 -13.67
CA THR A 188 -14.60 -1.79 -14.50
C THR A 188 -13.25 -1.27 -13.98
N GLU A 189 -12.15 -1.85 -14.47
CA GLU A 189 -10.82 -1.36 -14.12
C GLU A 189 -10.59 0.06 -14.63
N GLU A 190 -11.10 0.38 -15.82
CA GLU A 190 -11.01 1.70 -16.44
C GLU A 190 -11.76 2.76 -15.62
N GLU A 191 -12.98 2.44 -15.15
CA GLU A 191 -13.71 3.33 -14.26
C GLU A 191 -12.89 3.59 -12.98
N GLY A 192 -12.17 2.59 -12.48
CA GLY A 192 -11.33 2.66 -11.27
C GLY A 192 -10.16 3.61 -11.41
N GLN A 193 -9.45 3.45 -12.51
CA GLN A 193 -8.37 4.34 -12.89
C GLN A 193 -8.87 5.76 -13.10
N GLN A 194 -10.04 5.96 -13.72
CA GLN A 194 -10.61 7.28 -13.93
C GLN A 194 -10.89 8.00 -12.61
N PHE A 195 -11.50 7.32 -11.65
CA PHE A 195 -11.78 7.91 -10.34
C PHE A 195 -10.55 8.15 -9.50
N ALA A 196 -9.57 7.24 -9.52
CA ALA A 196 -8.34 7.46 -8.79
C ALA A 196 -7.63 8.74 -9.27
N ARG A 197 -7.72 9.05 -10.57
CA ARG A 197 -7.29 10.35 -11.12
C ARG A 197 -8.09 11.54 -10.59
N GLU A 198 -9.40 11.39 -10.33
CA GLU A 198 -10.23 12.47 -9.74
C GLU A 198 -9.73 12.90 -8.34
N TYR A 199 -9.05 12.00 -7.62
CA TYR A 199 -8.59 12.21 -6.24
C TYR A 199 -7.07 12.18 -6.09
N ASP A 200 -6.32 12.29 -7.19
CA ASP A 200 -4.85 12.24 -7.20
C ASP A 200 -4.26 11.03 -6.44
N THR A 201 -4.85 9.86 -6.68
CA THR A 201 -4.49 8.59 -6.04
C THR A 201 -4.29 7.51 -7.11
N GLU A 202 -3.77 6.35 -6.70
CA GLU A 202 -3.63 5.18 -7.55
C GLU A 202 -4.77 4.18 -7.36
N PHE A 203 -5.07 3.43 -8.43
CA PHE A 203 -6.01 2.32 -8.43
C PHE A 203 -5.28 1.01 -8.71
N PHE A 204 -5.54 -0.01 -7.89
CA PHE A 204 -5.09 -1.37 -8.11
C PHE A 204 -6.29 -2.29 -8.20
N TYR A 205 -6.31 -3.15 -9.22
CA TYR A 205 -7.33 -4.19 -9.36
C TYR A 205 -6.71 -5.55 -9.07
N CYS A 206 -7.22 -6.27 -8.07
CA CYS A 206 -6.58 -7.48 -7.55
C CYS A 206 -7.55 -8.61 -7.18
N SER A 207 -7.01 -9.83 -7.14
CA SER A 207 -7.61 -10.98 -6.46
C SER A 207 -6.70 -11.46 -5.35
N ALA A 208 -7.12 -11.22 -4.10
CA ALA A 208 -6.44 -11.81 -2.95
C ALA A 208 -6.60 -13.33 -2.89
N LYS A 209 -7.58 -13.92 -3.60
CA LYS A 209 -7.76 -15.37 -3.68
C LYS A 209 -6.65 -16.01 -4.51
N PHE A 210 -6.36 -15.44 -5.69
CA PHE A 210 -5.40 -15.98 -6.64
C PHE A 210 -4.04 -15.26 -6.65
N ASN A 211 -3.78 -14.42 -5.64
CA ASN A 211 -2.57 -13.60 -5.53
C ASN A 211 -2.35 -12.64 -6.72
N THR A 212 -3.36 -12.41 -7.55
CA THR A 212 -3.30 -11.52 -8.71
C THR A 212 -3.16 -10.08 -8.25
N ASN A 213 -2.10 -9.39 -8.65
CA ASN A 213 -1.80 -7.99 -8.33
C ASN A 213 -1.68 -7.66 -6.82
N VAL A 214 -1.50 -8.65 -5.94
CA VAL A 214 -1.25 -8.39 -4.51
C VAL A 214 0.14 -7.82 -4.28
N LEU A 215 1.18 -8.44 -4.87
CA LEU A 215 2.57 -7.98 -4.73
C LEU A 215 2.78 -6.54 -5.22
N PRO A 216 2.22 -6.11 -6.38
CA PRO A 216 2.22 -4.69 -6.77
C PRO A 216 1.68 -3.73 -5.71
N ILE A 217 0.59 -4.08 -5.02
CA ILE A 217 0.03 -3.24 -3.95
C ILE A 217 1.00 -3.15 -2.77
N LEU A 218 1.56 -4.29 -2.33
CA LEU A 218 2.52 -4.31 -1.23
C LEU A 218 3.78 -3.51 -1.55
N ASN A 219 4.31 -3.66 -2.76
CA ASN A 219 5.46 -2.89 -3.23
C ASN A 219 5.16 -1.39 -3.20
N ARG A 220 3.94 -0.97 -3.59
CA ARG A 220 3.56 0.44 -3.52
C ARG A 220 3.52 0.98 -2.10
N ILE A 221 3.00 0.19 -1.16
CA ILE A 221 3.02 0.53 0.27
C ILE A 221 4.45 0.67 0.78
N LEU A 222 5.34 -0.26 0.41
CA LEU A 222 6.75 -0.22 0.78
C LEU A 222 7.45 1.02 0.21
N GLU A 223 7.17 1.39 -1.03
CA GLU A 223 7.69 2.62 -1.64
C GLU A 223 7.28 3.87 -0.86
N LEU A 224 6.01 3.98 -0.49
CA LEU A 224 5.50 5.08 0.35
C LEU A 224 6.20 5.10 1.72
N ALA A 225 6.44 3.93 2.30
CA ALA A 225 7.18 3.79 3.55
C ALA A 225 8.63 4.26 3.45
N ILE A 226 9.34 3.83 2.40
CA ILE A 226 10.73 4.24 2.16
C ILE A 226 10.79 5.74 1.90
N TRP A 227 9.90 6.26 1.05
CA TRP A 227 9.86 7.69 0.71
C TRP A 227 9.68 8.56 1.96
N ARG A 228 8.71 8.21 2.81
CA ARG A 228 8.47 8.92 4.07
C ARG A 228 9.67 8.90 5.01
N ASN A 229 10.37 7.77 5.11
CA ASN A 229 11.51 7.61 6.01
C ASN A 229 12.83 8.17 5.44
N THR A 230 12.95 8.33 4.13
CA THR A 230 14.20 8.81 3.49
C THR A 230 14.16 10.30 3.16
N ILE A 231 13.00 10.85 2.76
CA ILE A 231 12.85 12.29 2.45
C ILE A 231 12.42 13.08 3.69
N GLY A 232 11.68 12.46 4.62
CA GLY A 232 11.36 13.08 5.91
C GLY A 232 12.60 13.47 6.72
N GLU A 233 13.74 12.81 6.52
CA GLU A 233 15.03 13.24 7.10
C GLU A 233 15.62 14.49 6.42
N PHE A 234 15.34 14.73 5.13
CA PHE A 234 15.88 15.86 4.39
C PHE A 234 15.13 17.17 4.64
N GLU A 235 13.80 17.14 4.83
CA GLU A 235 13.04 18.36 5.17
C GLU A 235 13.32 18.82 6.61
N VAL A 236 13.62 17.90 7.53
CA VAL A 236 14.07 18.26 8.89
C VAL A 236 15.47 18.89 8.85
N LEU A 237 16.35 18.48 7.93
CA LEU A 237 17.69 19.09 7.80
C LEU A 237 17.70 20.42 7.03
N SER A 238 16.76 20.67 6.12
CA SER A 238 16.61 21.98 5.46
C SER A 238 15.90 23.03 6.31
N ALA A 239 15.40 22.65 7.49
CA ALA A 239 14.91 23.61 8.50
C ALA A 239 16.02 24.11 9.44
N PHE A 240 17.27 23.64 9.27
CA PHE A 240 18.43 24.01 10.09
C PHE A 240 19.61 24.62 9.30
N PHE A 241 19.40 25.02 8.04
CA PHE A 241 20.38 25.80 7.25
C PHE A 241 19.72 26.98 6.54
#